data_AF-A0A261A2F5-F1
#
_entry.id   AF-A0A261A2F5-F1
#
_cell.length_a   1.000
_cell.length_b   1.000
_cell.length_c   1.000
_cell.angle_alpha   90.00
_cell.angle_beta   90.00
_cell.angle_gamma   90.00
#
_symmetry.space_group_name_H-M   'P 1'
#
loop_
_entity.id
_entity.type
_entity.pdbx_description
1 polymer ?
#
loop_
_entity_poly.entity_id
_entity_poly.type
_entity_poly.pdbx_seq_one_letter_code
_entity_poly.pdbx_strand_id
1 'polypeptide(L)'
;MIMDEQNENQRNRVKEEDEEESTLDEPNISLTCLLKTLWNFVYTLDSPLLAKLRTNIEKEILLLKYTDKQISMKTLDMAMKAALYMMTKKPTHEIEGETWGLKEVLKMFRSITSKFARQSKHLGDLEKQVREEIRKSTVREKKVMMIQVRTAIETALKILVP
;
A
#
# COMPACT_ATOMS: atom_id res chain seq x y z
N MET A 1 -48.05 -27.47 -46.05
CA MET A 1 -46.78 -26.87 -46.52
C MET A 1 -46.00 -26.49 -45.29
N ILE A 2 -45.02 -27.32 -44.95
CA ILE A 2 -44.00 -27.05 -43.95
C ILE A 2 -42.85 -26.39 -44.72
N MET A 3 -42.42 -25.22 -44.28
CA MET A 3 -41.15 -24.65 -44.67
C MET A 3 -40.34 -24.45 -43.40
N ASP A 4 -39.24 -25.19 -43.34
CA ASP A 4 -38.01 -24.94 -42.61
C ASP A 4 -37.57 -23.46 -42.81
N GLU A 5 -36.73 -22.81 -42.02
CA GLU A 5 -35.59 -23.23 -41.22
C GLU A 5 -35.01 -21.95 -40.56
N GLN A 6 -34.12 -22.12 -39.58
CA GLN A 6 -33.10 -21.15 -39.13
C GLN A 6 -33.55 -19.96 -38.25
N ASN A 7 -33.22 -19.96 -36.96
CA ASN A 7 -31.86 -19.62 -36.55
C ASN A 7 -31.70 -19.81 -35.03
N GLU A 8 -30.95 -20.84 -34.66
CA GLU A 8 -30.25 -20.94 -33.38
C GLU A 8 -29.34 -19.72 -33.23
N ASN A 9 -29.51 -18.92 -32.19
CA ASN A 9 -28.42 -18.46 -31.34
C ASN A 9 -28.88 -17.41 -30.32
N GLN A 10 -28.18 -17.42 -29.19
CA GLN A 10 -28.25 -16.45 -28.09
C GLN A 10 -29.30 -16.72 -27.01
N ARG A 11 -29.48 -18.00 -26.69
CA ARG A 11 -29.80 -18.43 -25.33
C ARG A 11 -28.50 -18.59 -24.52
N ASN A 12 -27.70 -17.54 -24.42
CA ASN A 12 -26.55 -17.52 -23.52
C ASN A 12 -26.80 -16.54 -22.39
N ARG A 13 -27.32 -17.12 -21.30
CA ARG A 13 -26.96 -16.84 -19.91
C ARG A 13 -25.97 -15.68 -19.78
N VAL A 14 -26.48 -14.49 -19.51
CA VAL A 14 -25.77 -13.55 -18.65
C VAL A 14 -25.83 -14.17 -17.25
N LYS A 15 -24.94 -15.14 -17.01
CA LYS A 15 -24.39 -15.29 -15.68
C LYS A 15 -23.51 -14.06 -15.54
N GLU A 16 -24.04 -13.02 -14.93
CA GLU A 16 -23.20 -12.16 -14.12
C GLU A 16 -22.54 -13.13 -13.13
N GLU A 17 -21.35 -13.58 -13.51
CA GLU A 17 -20.36 -14.06 -12.58
C GLU A 17 -20.09 -12.85 -11.68
N ASP A 18 -20.96 -12.67 -10.68
CA ASP A 18 -20.47 -12.43 -9.34
C ASP A 18 -19.44 -13.54 -9.12
N GLU A 19 -18.20 -13.27 -9.55
CA GLU A 19 -17.03 -13.83 -8.93
C GLU A 19 -17.17 -13.42 -7.46
N GLU A 20 -17.96 -14.21 -6.71
CA GLU A 20 -17.69 -14.51 -5.32
C GLU A 20 -16.27 -15.08 -5.32
N GLU A 21 -15.31 -14.16 -5.41
CA GLU A 21 -13.90 -14.38 -5.20
C GLU A 21 -13.86 -15.09 -3.85
N SER A 22 -13.56 -16.39 -3.94
CA SER A 22 -13.74 -17.31 -2.84
C SER A 22 -13.12 -16.71 -1.59
N THR A 23 -13.93 -16.59 -0.54
CA THR A 23 -13.53 -16.12 0.79
C THR A 23 -12.66 -17.16 1.48
N LEU A 24 -11.67 -17.70 0.77
CA LEU A 24 -10.56 -18.45 1.31
C LEU A 24 -9.78 -17.50 2.21
N ASP A 25 -10.11 -17.53 3.50
CA ASP A 25 -9.42 -16.91 4.64
C ASP A 25 -8.20 -16.09 4.20
N GLU A 26 -8.43 -14.86 3.72
CA GLU A 26 -7.31 -13.99 3.36
C GLU A 26 -6.47 -13.86 4.63
N PRO A 27 -5.14 -14.12 4.55
CA PRO A 27 -4.33 -14.14 5.74
C PRO A 27 -4.47 -12.82 6.50
N ASN A 28 -4.82 -12.93 7.77
CA ASN A 28 -4.95 -11.77 8.63
C ASN A 28 -3.55 -11.33 9.08
N ILE A 29 -3.27 -10.03 8.98
CA ILE A 29 -1.98 -9.46 9.41
C ILE A 29 -2.14 -8.84 10.79
N SER A 30 -1.22 -9.19 11.68
CA SER A 30 -1.01 -8.49 12.95
C SER A 30 -0.76 -7.00 12.69
N LEU A 31 -1.70 -6.15 13.11
CA LEU A 31 -1.58 -4.70 13.02
C LEU A 31 -0.35 -4.23 13.81
N THR A 32 -0.08 -4.83 14.97
CA THR A 32 1.12 -4.53 15.76
C THR A 32 2.40 -4.80 14.97
N CYS A 33 2.49 -5.92 14.25
CA CYS A 33 3.64 -6.27 13.43
C CYS A 33 3.84 -5.28 12.28
N LEU A 34 2.76 -4.86 11.63
CA LEU A 34 2.81 -3.85 10.58
C LEU A 34 3.23 -2.49 11.11
N LEU A 35 2.64 -2.02 12.21
CA LEU A 35 2.97 -0.73 12.83
C LEU A 35 4.42 -0.68 13.31
N LYS A 36 4.97 -1.78 13.86
CA LYS A 36 6.41 -1.87 14.18
C LYS A 36 7.28 -1.74 12.93
N THR A 37 6.87 -2.35 11.83
CA THR A 37 7.60 -2.26 10.55
C THR A 37 7.56 -0.83 10.01
N LEU A 38 6.40 -0.17 10.07
CA LEU A 38 6.24 1.25 9.72
C LEU A 38 7.05 2.16 10.64
N TRP A 39 7.03 1.91 11.95
CA TRP A 39 7.82 2.67 12.92
C TRP A 39 9.31 2.61 12.60
N ASN A 40 9.86 1.42 12.31
CA ASN A 40 11.25 1.26 11.90
C ASN A 40 11.57 2.05 10.61
N PHE A 41 10.65 2.06 9.64
CA PHE A 41 10.78 2.87 8.43
C PHE A 41 10.87 4.37 8.77
N VAL A 42 9.95 4.87 9.60
CA VAL A 42 9.94 6.29 10.02
C VAL A 42 11.18 6.63 10.85
N TYR A 43 11.62 5.72 11.73
CA TYR A 43 12.81 5.88 12.55
C TYR A 43 14.08 5.99 11.71
N THR A 44 14.23 5.14 10.70
CA THR A 44 15.41 5.12 9.81
C THR A 44 15.56 6.40 8.99
N LEU A 45 14.45 7.06 8.67
CA LEU A 45 14.46 8.33 7.95
C LEU A 45 15.05 9.49 8.78
N ASP A 46 15.05 9.35 10.11
CA ASP A 46 15.55 10.29 11.12
C ASP A 46 15.26 11.79 10.91
N SER A 47 14.19 12.10 10.20
CA SER A 47 13.77 13.48 9.95
C SER A 47 13.03 14.03 11.19
N PRO A 48 13.34 15.26 11.64
CA PRO A 48 12.57 15.95 12.68
C PRO A 48 11.08 16.11 12.31
N LEU A 49 10.77 16.24 11.02
CA LEU A 49 9.38 16.35 10.53
C LEU A 49 8.57 15.08 10.81
N LEU A 50 9.23 13.94 11.01
CA LEU A 50 8.62 12.67 11.32
C LEU A 50 8.54 12.37 12.83
N ALA A 51 9.11 13.21 13.70
CA ALA A 51 9.16 12.94 15.15
C ALA A 51 7.76 12.72 15.75
N LYS A 52 6.80 13.60 15.47
CA LYS A 52 5.42 13.45 15.94
C LYS A 52 4.76 12.16 15.42
N LEU A 53 5.05 11.81 14.16
CA LEU A 53 4.55 10.58 13.55
C LEU A 53 5.13 9.33 14.22
N ARG A 54 6.43 9.30 14.54
CA ARG A 54 7.08 8.23 15.30
C ARG A 54 6.37 8.01 16.64
N THR A 55 6.16 9.08 17.41
CA THR A 55 5.46 9.02 18.70
C THR A 55 4.02 8.54 18.57
N ASN A 56 3.31 8.94 17.51
CA ASN A 56 1.93 8.48 17.30
C ASN A 56 1.89 6.98 17.00
N ILE A 57 2.77 6.47 16.14
CA ILE A 57 2.84 5.03 15.84
C ILE A 57 3.21 4.23 17.11
N GLU A 58 4.13 4.73 17.94
CA GLU A 58 4.47 4.10 19.23
C GLU A 58 3.26 4.00 20.15
N LYS A 59 2.47 5.08 20.26
CA LYS A 59 1.25 5.09 21.08
C LYS A 59 0.25 4.04 20.59
N GLU A 60 0.01 3.95 19.28
CA GLU A 60 -0.86 2.92 18.71
C GLU A 60 -0.36 1.50 19.01
N ILE A 61 0.95 1.25 18.89
CA ILE A 61 1.55 -0.04 19.25
C ILE A 61 1.32 -0.37 20.73
N LEU A 62 1.44 0.60 21.63
CA LEU A 62 1.22 0.41 23.06
C LEU A 62 -0.24 0.09 23.38
N LEU A 63 -1.19 0.74 22.70
CA LEU A 63 -2.62 0.46 22.85
C LEU A 63 -2.99 -0.96 22.40
N LEU A 64 -2.31 -1.49 21.39
CA LEU A 64 -2.52 -2.85 20.87
C LEU A 64 -1.83 -3.95 21.69
N LYS A 65 -1.00 -3.60 22.69
CA LYS A 65 -0.18 -4.56 23.47
C LYS A 65 -0.99 -5.72 24.07
N TYR A 66 -2.24 -5.46 24.45
CA TYR A 66 -3.11 -6.44 25.10
C TYR A 66 -4.15 -7.06 24.16
N THR A 67 -4.35 -6.49 22.97
CA THR A 67 -5.33 -6.96 21.99
C THR A 67 -4.86 -6.60 20.60
N ASP A 68 -4.04 -7.46 20.00
CA ASP A 68 -3.58 -7.25 18.65
C ASP A 68 -4.75 -7.39 17.67
N LYS A 69 -4.98 -6.34 16.88
CA LYS A 69 -6.01 -6.35 15.85
C LYS A 69 -5.45 -7.02 14.60
N GLN A 70 -6.30 -7.81 13.96
CA GLN A 70 -6.01 -8.35 12.64
C GLN A 70 -6.55 -7.38 11.57
N ILE A 71 -5.77 -7.16 10.52
CA ILE A 71 -6.22 -6.43 9.33
C ILE A 71 -6.23 -7.36 8.12
N SER A 72 -7.17 -7.10 7.22
CA SER A 72 -7.25 -7.82 5.94
C SER A 72 -6.16 -7.39 4.97
N MET A 73 -5.82 -8.27 4.02
CA MET A 73 -4.87 -7.97 2.94
C MET A 73 -5.33 -6.80 2.09
N LYS A 74 -6.63 -6.71 1.81
CA LYS A 74 -7.25 -5.58 1.11
C LYS A 74 -6.97 -4.24 1.79
N THR A 75 -7.05 -4.20 3.12
CA THR A 75 -6.78 -2.97 3.90
C THR A 75 -5.31 -2.59 3.80
N LEU A 76 -4.40 -3.56 3.92
CA LEU A 76 -2.97 -3.33 3.73
C LEU A 76 -2.67 -2.82 2.32
N ASP A 77 -3.20 -3.47 1.29
CA ASP A 77 -2.99 -3.10 -0.11
C ASP A 77 -3.43 -1.65 -0.37
N MET A 78 -4.62 -1.27 0.09
CA MET A 78 -5.13 0.08 -0.03
C MET A 78 -4.24 1.10 0.68
N ALA A 79 -3.84 0.82 1.93
CA ALA A 79 -2.97 1.70 2.70
C ALA A 79 -1.61 1.91 2.01
N MET A 80 -0.99 0.84 1.54
CA MET A 80 0.33 0.90 0.92
C MET A 80 0.28 1.53 -0.49
N LYS A 81 -0.77 1.28 -1.29
CA LYS A 81 -0.98 1.99 -2.57
C LYS A 81 -1.14 3.50 -2.37
N ALA A 82 -1.93 3.91 -1.37
CA ALA A 82 -2.09 5.32 -1.05
C ALA A 82 -0.75 5.97 -0.65
N ALA A 83 0.04 5.29 0.18
CA ALA A 83 1.37 5.76 0.56
C ALA A 83 2.31 5.89 -0.64
N LEU A 84 2.39 4.86 -1.49
CA LEU A 84 3.25 4.86 -2.68
C LEU A 84 2.87 6.00 -3.63
N TYR A 85 1.57 6.17 -3.91
CA TYR A 85 1.08 7.26 -4.74
C TYR A 85 1.52 8.61 -4.18
N MET A 86 1.30 8.84 -2.88
CA MET A 86 1.69 10.10 -2.24
C MET A 86 3.20 10.33 -2.27
N MET A 87 4.05 9.31 -2.11
CA MET A 87 5.52 9.45 -2.18
C MET A 87 6.07 9.71 -3.58
N THR A 88 5.36 9.27 -4.62
CA THR A 88 5.85 9.31 -6.01
C THR A 88 5.18 10.37 -6.87
N LYS A 89 4.05 10.92 -6.41
CA LYS A 89 3.36 12.04 -7.05
C LYS A 89 4.31 13.23 -7.16
N LYS A 90 4.27 13.91 -8.32
CA LYS A 90 5.00 15.16 -8.52
C LYS A 90 4.51 16.22 -7.51
N PRO A 91 5.40 16.95 -6.84
CA PRO A 91 5.01 18.12 -6.06
C PRO A 91 4.23 19.09 -6.96
N THR A 92 3.09 19.56 -6.48
CA THR A 92 2.28 20.55 -7.20
C THR A 92 2.79 21.98 -7.02
N HIS A 93 3.72 22.18 -6.08
CA HIS A 93 4.31 23.46 -5.73
C HIS A 93 5.81 23.26 -5.50
N GLU A 94 6.62 24.30 -5.73
CA GLU A 94 7.97 24.35 -5.18
C GLU A 94 7.84 24.43 -3.65
N ILE A 95 8.18 23.34 -2.98
CA ILE A 95 8.17 23.28 -1.53
C ILE A 95 9.64 23.33 -1.12
N GLU A 96 10.06 24.44 -0.52
CA GLU A 96 11.33 24.49 0.20
C GLU A 96 11.25 23.61 1.45
N GLY A 97 12.32 22.88 1.76
CA GLY A 97 12.38 22.05 2.96
C GLY A 97 13.26 20.82 2.83
N GLU A 98 13.20 19.99 3.86
CA GLU A 98 14.00 18.77 3.97
C GLU A 98 13.60 17.76 2.89
N THR A 99 14.61 17.26 2.16
CA THR A 99 14.44 16.26 1.11
C THR A 99 15.28 15.03 1.40
N TRP A 100 14.80 13.89 0.89
CA TRP A 100 15.54 12.63 0.87
C TRP A 100 15.62 12.05 -0.54
N GLY A 101 16.58 11.16 -0.77
CA GLY A 101 16.63 10.37 -1.99
C GLY A 101 15.39 9.48 -2.09
N LEU A 102 14.57 9.68 -3.14
CA LEU A 102 13.33 8.92 -3.33
C LEU A 102 13.62 7.42 -3.47
N LYS A 103 14.75 7.06 -4.09
CA LYS A 103 15.19 5.68 -4.26
C LYS A 103 15.37 4.97 -2.91
N GLU A 104 16.01 5.64 -1.96
CA GLU A 104 16.27 5.15 -0.61
C GLU A 104 14.96 4.98 0.16
N VAL A 105 14.09 6.00 0.10
CA VAL A 105 12.74 5.94 0.68
C VAL A 105 11.96 4.74 0.12
N LEU A 106 11.93 4.57 -1.21
CA LEU A 106 11.22 3.46 -1.85
C LEU A 106 11.83 2.09 -1.56
N LYS A 107 13.17 1.99 -1.41
CA LYS A 107 13.82 0.74 -0.99
C LYS A 107 13.38 0.32 0.41
N MET A 108 13.28 1.27 1.33
CA MET A 108 12.81 0.96 2.68
C MET A 108 11.30 0.65 2.67
N PHE A 109 10.50 1.39 1.90
CA PHE A 109 9.09 1.08 1.70
C PHE A 109 8.86 -0.32 1.12
N ARG A 110 9.71 -0.74 0.17
CA ARG A 110 9.69 -2.09 -0.40
C ARG A 110 9.88 -3.17 0.67
N SER A 111 10.68 -2.93 1.71
CA SER A 111 10.85 -3.93 2.78
C SER A 111 9.53 -4.29 3.46
N ILE A 112 8.60 -3.32 3.54
CA ILE A 112 7.24 -3.51 4.07
C ILE A 112 6.43 -4.35 3.09
N THR A 113 6.35 -3.96 1.81
CA THR A 113 5.51 -4.65 0.83
C THR A 113 6.04 -6.05 0.50
N SER A 114 7.35 -6.26 0.40
CA SER A 114 7.97 -7.56 0.17
C SER A 114 7.68 -8.58 1.28
N LYS A 115 7.50 -8.13 2.53
CA LYS A 115 7.18 -9.01 3.66
C LYS A 115 5.82 -9.71 3.48
N PHE A 116 4.88 -9.04 2.80
CA PHE A 116 3.51 -9.53 2.60
C PHE A 116 3.20 -9.92 1.14
N ALA A 117 4.13 -9.67 0.21
CA ALA A 117 3.92 -9.90 -1.23
C ALA A 117 3.58 -11.35 -1.61
N ARG A 118 4.00 -12.35 -0.83
CA ARG A 118 3.68 -13.77 -1.10
C ARG A 118 2.29 -14.18 -0.63
N GLN A 119 1.62 -13.32 0.13
CA GLN A 119 0.36 -13.66 0.81
C GLN A 119 -0.87 -13.23 0.00
N SER A 120 -0.72 -12.39 -1.02
CA SER A 120 -1.80 -11.97 -1.93
C SER A 120 -1.24 -11.53 -3.28
N LYS A 121 -1.98 -11.82 -4.37
CA LYS A 121 -1.66 -11.36 -5.73
C LYS A 121 -1.57 -9.83 -5.80
N HIS A 122 -2.48 -9.13 -5.15
CA HIS A 122 -2.51 -7.65 -5.13
C HIS A 122 -1.25 -7.06 -4.48
N LEU A 123 -0.79 -7.65 -3.37
CA LEU A 123 0.44 -7.23 -2.71
C LEU A 123 1.69 -7.58 -3.52
N GLY A 124 1.67 -8.69 -4.25
CA GLY A 124 2.69 -9.04 -5.23
C GLY A 124 2.80 -8.01 -6.36
N ASP A 125 1.66 -7.54 -6.89
CA ASP A 125 1.64 -6.51 -7.92
C ASP A 125 2.06 -5.14 -7.39
N LEU A 126 1.68 -4.80 -6.15
CA LEU A 126 2.20 -3.63 -5.46
C LEU A 126 3.73 -3.68 -5.30
N GLU A 127 4.30 -4.83 -4.92
CA GLU A 127 5.75 -4.99 -4.81
C GLU A 127 6.45 -4.74 -6.16
N LYS A 128 5.87 -5.22 -7.27
CA LYS A 128 6.36 -4.92 -8.63
C LYS A 128 6.31 -3.42 -8.94
N GLN A 129 5.22 -2.75 -8.58
CA GLN A 129 5.08 -1.29 -8.77
C GLN A 129 6.16 -0.52 -7.99
N VAL A 130 6.44 -0.89 -6.73
CA VAL A 130 7.51 -0.27 -5.94
C VAL A 130 8.88 -0.48 -6.61
N ARG A 131 9.18 -1.69 -7.11
CA ARG A 131 10.43 -1.97 -7.83
C ARG A 131 10.58 -1.10 -9.08
N GLU A 132 9.49 -0.89 -9.80
CA GLU A 132 9.49 -0.06 -11.00
C GLU A 132 9.75 1.42 -10.67
N GLU A 133 9.16 1.94 -9.60
CA GLU A 133 9.45 3.31 -9.15
C GLU A 133 10.90 3.47 -8.63
N ILE A 134 11.48 2.44 -8.02
CA ILE A 134 12.92 2.41 -7.68
C ILE A 134 13.80 2.50 -8.93
N ARG A 135 13.45 1.79 -10.00
CA ARG A 135 14.19 1.85 -11.29
C ARG A 135 14.09 3.25 -11.89
N LYS A 136 12.88 3.80 -11.99
CA LYS A 136 12.64 5.16 -12.53
C LYS A 136 13.34 6.25 -11.73
N SER A 137 13.44 6.12 -10.40
CA SER A 137 14.14 7.08 -9.54
C SER A 137 15.67 6.98 -9.66
N THR A 138 16.21 5.79 -9.97
CA THR A 138 17.65 5.60 -10.19
C THR A 138 18.15 6.36 -11.42
N VAL A 139 17.36 6.45 -12.49
CA VAL A 139 17.76 7.12 -13.74
C VAL A 139 17.93 8.64 -13.58
N ARG A 140 17.23 9.27 -12.62
CA ARG A 140 17.13 10.74 -12.51
C ARG A 140 17.46 11.29 -11.13
N GLU A 141 18.06 10.49 -10.24
CA GLU A 141 18.34 10.83 -8.83
C GLU A 141 17.23 11.68 -8.18
N LYS A 142 15.99 11.16 -8.25
CA LYS A 142 14.83 11.89 -7.77
C LYS A 142 14.91 12.09 -6.27
N LYS A 143 14.54 13.28 -5.81
CA LYS A 143 14.31 13.59 -4.39
C LYS A 143 12.82 13.60 -4.07
N VAL A 144 12.50 13.36 -2.80
CA VAL A 144 11.15 13.48 -2.24
C VAL A 144 11.20 14.37 -1.00
N MET A 145 10.17 15.20 -0.83
CA MET A 145 10.05 16.05 0.35
C MET A 145 9.67 15.21 1.57
N MET A 146 10.28 15.46 2.72
CA MET A 146 9.97 14.72 3.95
C MET A 146 8.53 14.96 4.43
N ILE A 147 7.95 16.14 4.15
CA ILE A 147 6.52 16.40 4.40
C ILE A 147 5.59 15.53 3.53
N GLN A 148 6.02 15.20 2.31
CA GLN A 148 5.28 14.31 1.42
C GLN A 148 5.36 12.86 1.92
N VAL A 149 6.53 12.42 2.38
CA VAL A 149 6.70 11.11 3.03
C VAL A 149 5.84 11.03 4.30
N ARG A 150 5.84 12.08 5.13
CA ARG A 150 4.98 12.16 6.32
C ARG A 150 3.50 12.00 5.95
N THR A 151 3.02 12.81 5.01
CA THR A 151 1.61 12.76 4.56
C THR A 151 1.25 11.39 4.01
N ALA A 152 2.15 10.75 3.27
CA ALA A 152 1.95 9.40 2.74
C ALA A 152 1.74 8.37 3.86
N ILE A 153 2.58 8.40 4.90
CA ILE A 153 2.46 7.48 6.04
C ILE A 153 1.20 7.80 6.86
N GLU A 154 0.92 9.07 7.14
CA GLU A 154 -0.29 9.48 7.87
C GLU A 154 -1.56 9.03 7.12
N THR A 155 -1.57 9.08 5.79
CA THR A 155 -2.67 8.57 4.96
C THR A 155 -2.81 7.07 5.09
N ALA A 156 -1.72 6.31 5.04
CA ALA A 156 -1.75 4.87 5.25
C ALA A 156 -2.24 4.51 6.65
N LEU A 157 -1.78 5.21 7.70
CA LEU A 157 -2.20 4.96 9.07
C LEU A 157 -3.70 5.17 9.28
N LYS A 158 -4.30 6.20 8.65
CA LYS A 158 -5.76 6.40 8.70
C LYS A 158 -6.57 5.25 8.08
N ILE A 159 -5.99 4.52 7.14
CA ILE A 159 -6.63 3.35 6.53
C ILE A 159 -6.44 2.11 7.43
N LEU A 160 -5.27 1.98 8.07
CA LEU A 160 -4.91 0.84 8.91
C LEU A 160 -5.54 0.91 10.32
N VAL A 161 -5.70 2.12 10.84
CA VAL A 161 -6.23 2.44 12.18
C VAL A 161 -7.30 3.52 12.01
N PRO A 162 -8.49 3.15 11.49
CA PRO A 162 -9.60 4.08 11.33
C PRO A 162 -10.17 4.55 12.66
#